data_AF-A0A7L1XZI9-F1
#
_entry.id   AF-A0A7L1XZI9-F1
#
_cell.length_a   1.000
_cell.length_b   1.000
_cell.length_c   1.000
_cell.angle_alpha   90.00
_cell.angle_beta   90.00
_cell.angle_gamma   90.00
#
_symmetry.space_group_name_H-M   'P 1'
#
loop_
_entity.id
_entity.type
_entity.pdbx_description
1 polymer ?
#
loop_
_entity_poly.entity_id
_entity_poly.type
_entity_poly.pdbx_seq_one_letter_code
_entity_poly.pdbx_strand_id
1 'polypeptide(L)'
;QEPESPEASPFRLAAGRVPEVPFGLTSNRAVLSHYGVQDNTVTLFRRVDNDRRDLDMNSKDIDAEKMVRFVRMNELRLVTEYNPVTAVGVMQSDLQLHLLLITDKMSPKHPERMRKYRAAAELFKGKILFILLDSNLKSNERVVSFFKLKKSQLPALALFNAPDEKQDVMSLEEVSVERIQDFCNRFLK
;
A
#
# COMPACT_ATOMS: atom_id res chain seq x y z
N GLN A 1 -12.02 -28.11 -12.76
CA GLN A 1 -12.93 -27.25 -13.55
C GLN A 1 -12.85 -25.86 -12.98
N GLU A 2 -12.75 -24.85 -13.84
CA GLU A 2 -12.88 -23.46 -13.39
C GLU A 2 -14.32 -23.19 -12.92
N PRO A 3 -14.52 -22.38 -11.88
CA PRO A 3 -15.88 -22.02 -11.45
C PRO A 3 -16.62 -21.18 -12.51
N GLU A 4 -17.90 -21.50 -12.73
CA GLU A 4 -18.78 -20.86 -13.73
C GLU A 4 -20.07 -20.30 -13.10
N SER A 5 -19.94 -19.55 -12.00
CA SER A 5 -21.08 -18.83 -11.42
C SER A 5 -21.33 -17.48 -12.12
N PRO A 6 -22.52 -16.87 -11.99
CA PRO A 6 -22.79 -15.53 -12.51
C PRO A 6 -21.76 -14.48 -12.08
N GLU A 7 -21.19 -14.65 -10.89
CA GLU A 7 -20.20 -13.76 -10.28
C GLU A 7 -18.76 -14.02 -10.79
N ALA A 8 -18.49 -15.19 -11.38
CA ALA A 8 -17.16 -15.53 -11.90
C ALA A 8 -16.76 -14.66 -13.10
N SER A 9 -17.74 -14.29 -13.94
CA SER A 9 -17.51 -13.41 -15.09
C SER A 9 -17.05 -11.99 -14.71
N PRO A 10 -17.78 -11.22 -13.87
CA PRO A 10 -17.32 -9.91 -13.42
C PRO A 10 -15.99 -9.98 -12.64
N PHE A 11 -15.74 -11.06 -11.89
CA PHE A 11 -14.43 -11.28 -11.25
C PHE A 11 -13.28 -11.38 -12.27
N ARG A 12 -13.44 -12.18 -13.33
CA ARG A 12 -12.44 -12.30 -14.41
C ARG A 12 -12.22 -10.97 -15.13
N LEU A 13 -13.28 -10.19 -15.37
CA LEU A 13 -13.16 -8.84 -15.93
C LEU A 13 -12.38 -7.90 -15.00
N ALA A 14 -12.63 -7.97 -13.69
CA ALA A 14 -11.89 -7.17 -12.72
C ALA A 14 -10.40 -7.55 -12.69
N ALA A 15 -10.09 -8.85 -12.70
CA ALA A 15 -8.71 -9.34 -12.75
C ALA A 15 -7.95 -8.82 -13.98
N GLY A 16 -8.60 -8.79 -15.15
CA GLY A 16 -8.01 -8.24 -16.38
C GLY A 16 -7.73 -6.73 -16.33
N ARG A 17 -8.35 -5.99 -15.40
CA ARG A 17 -8.19 -4.52 -15.24
C ARG A 17 -7.16 -4.14 -14.16
N VAL A 18 -6.60 -5.13 -13.47
CA VAL A 18 -5.59 -4.97 -12.40
C VAL A 18 -4.47 -6.00 -12.60
N PRO A 19 -3.78 -6.01 -13.75
CA PRO A 19 -2.83 -7.06 -14.13
C PRO A 19 -1.63 -7.20 -13.19
N GLU A 20 -1.32 -6.15 -12.43
CA GLU A 20 -0.23 -6.13 -11.45
C GLU A 20 -0.57 -6.78 -10.10
N VAL A 21 -1.81 -7.27 -9.92
CA VAL A 21 -2.23 -8.07 -8.76
C VAL A 21 -2.55 -9.49 -9.24
N PRO A 22 -1.98 -10.54 -8.62
CA PRO A 22 -2.31 -11.91 -8.96
C PRO A 22 -3.69 -12.29 -8.41
N PHE A 23 -4.54 -12.87 -9.26
CA PHE A 23 -5.87 -13.34 -8.90
C PHE A 23 -5.93 -14.87 -8.90
N GLY A 24 -6.78 -15.42 -8.04
CA GLY A 24 -7.16 -16.82 -8.01
C GLY A 24 -8.65 -16.97 -7.80
N LEU A 25 -9.25 -17.99 -8.41
CA LEU A 25 -10.67 -18.30 -8.28
C LEU A 25 -10.84 -19.75 -7.83
N THR A 26 -11.68 -19.99 -6.84
CA THR A 26 -11.90 -21.34 -6.29
C THR A 26 -13.34 -21.53 -5.84
N SER A 27 -13.86 -22.73 -6.07
CA SER A 27 -15.10 -23.24 -5.48
C SER A 27 -14.84 -24.46 -4.58
N ASN A 28 -13.57 -24.76 -4.29
CA ASN A 28 -13.19 -25.92 -3.49
C ASN A 28 -13.54 -25.69 -2.01
N ARG A 29 -14.45 -26.50 -1.47
CA ARG A 29 -14.92 -26.42 -0.08
C ARG A 29 -13.79 -26.48 0.97
N ALA A 30 -12.72 -27.23 0.73
CA ALA A 30 -11.59 -27.28 1.65
C ALA A 30 -10.85 -25.93 1.73
N VAL A 31 -10.70 -25.24 0.59
CA VAL A 31 -10.10 -23.90 0.53
C VAL A 31 -11.00 -22.87 1.20
N LEU A 32 -12.31 -22.91 0.90
CA LEU A 32 -13.29 -22.02 1.52
C LEU A 32 -13.32 -22.19 3.04
N SER A 33 -13.35 -23.43 3.53
CA SER A 33 -13.30 -23.74 4.97
C SER A 33 -12.00 -23.31 5.63
N HIS A 34 -10.85 -23.46 4.96
CA HIS A 34 -9.55 -23.02 5.50
C HIS A 34 -9.52 -21.51 5.78
N TYR A 35 -10.15 -20.73 4.90
CA TYR A 35 -10.27 -19.28 5.06
C TYR A 35 -11.57 -18.85 5.76
N GLY A 36 -12.42 -19.76 6.22
CA GLY A 36 -13.68 -19.40 6.89
C GLY A 36 -14.67 -18.63 6.01
N VAL A 37 -14.63 -18.81 4.68
CA VAL A 37 -15.55 -18.20 3.72
C VAL A 37 -16.81 -19.06 3.60
N GLN A 38 -17.97 -18.48 3.92
CA GLN A 38 -19.27 -19.18 3.89
C GLN A 38 -20.09 -18.86 2.63
N ASP A 39 -19.98 -17.63 2.14
CA ASP A 39 -20.70 -17.12 0.96
C ASP A 39 -19.74 -16.61 -0.12
N ASN A 40 -20.27 -16.27 -1.29
CA ASN A 40 -19.49 -15.68 -2.38
C ASN A 40 -18.77 -14.40 -1.88
N THR A 41 -17.43 -14.43 -1.91
CA THR A 41 -16.58 -13.39 -1.33
C THR A 41 -15.37 -13.16 -2.21
N VAL A 42 -15.01 -11.90 -2.46
CA VAL A 42 -13.67 -11.55 -2.96
C VAL A 42 -12.78 -11.24 -1.76
N THR A 43 -11.74 -12.05 -1.56
CA THR A 43 -10.75 -11.83 -0.50
C THR A 43 -9.44 -11.29 -1.08
N LEU A 44 -8.96 -10.20 -0.50
CA LEU A 44 -7.64 -9.62 -0.75
C LEU A 44 -6.73 -9.92 0.45
N PHE A 45 -5.62 -10.63 0.19
CA PHE A 45 -4.61 -10.95 1.18
C PHE A 45 -3.41 -10.02 1.04
N ARG A 46 -3.00 -9.37 2.13
CA ARG A 46 -1.85 -8.48 2.18
C ARG A 46 -0.69 -9.14 2.90
N ARG A 47 0.47 -9.23 2.25
CA ARG A 47 1.69 -9.79 2.84
C ARG A 47 2.52 -8.77 3.63
N VAL A 48 2.23 -7.48 3.47
CA VAL A 48 3.05 -6.41 4.07
C VAL A 48 2.73 -6.22 5.54
N ASP A 49 1.45 -6.33 5.89
CA ASP A 49 0.89 -6.19 7.23
C ASP A 49 0.19 -7.48 7.71
N ASN A 50 0.22 -8.55 6.91
CA ASN A 50 -0.44 -9.84 7.18
C ASN A 50 -1.96 -9.74 7.37
N ASP A 51 -2.56 -8.71 6.76
CA ASP A 51 -3.98 -8.40 6.86
C ASP A 51 -4.79 -9.05 5.72
N ARG A 52 -6.09 -9.16 5.93
CA ARG A 52 -7.07 -9.70 5.00
C ARG A 52 -8.27 -8.76 4.91
N ARG A 53 -8.67 -8.44 3.68
CA ARG A 53 -9.89 -7.67 3.40
C ARG A 53 -10.85 -8.51 2.58
N ASP A 54 -12.10 -8.51 2.98
CA ASP A 54 -13.18 -9.21 2.29
C ASP A 54 -14.17 -8.21 1.70
N LEU A 55 -14.60 -8.49 0.48
CA LEU A 55 -15.71 -7.85 -0.18
C LEU A 55 -16.83 -8.88 -0.31
N ASP A 56 -17.94 -8.59 0.36
CA ASP A 56 -19.18 -9.37 0.24
C ASP A 56 -19.74 -9.23 -1.19
N MET A 57 -20.00 -10.38 -1.84
CA MET A 57 -20.53 -10.44 -3.20
C MET A 57 -22.02 -10.70 -3.26
N ASN A 58 -22.70 -10.86 -2.13
CA ASN A 58 -24.13 -11.17 -2.08
C ASN A 58 -25.02 -9.97 -2.42
N SER A 59 -24.45 -8.77 -2.46
CA SER A 59 -25.18 -7.57 -2.83
C SER A 59 -25.39 -7.48 -4.35
N LYS A 60 -26.64 -7.18 -4.76
CA LYS A 60 -27.07 -7.13 -6.17
C LYS A 60 -26.36 -6.07 -7.01
N ASP A 61 -25.63 -5.16 -6.37
CA ASP A 61 -24.96 -4.03 -6.99
C ASP A 61 -23.46 -4.30 -7.23
N ILE A 62 -22.93 -5.49 -6.89
CA ILE A 62 -21.52 -5.84 -7.08
C ILE A 62 -21.23 -6.18 -8.54
N ASP A 63 -20.36 -5.39 -9.17
CA ASP A 63 -19.87 -5.57 -10.53
C ASP A 63 -18.33 -5.56 -10.59
N ALA A 64 -17.78 -5.72 -11.79
CA ALA A 64 -16.34 -5.69 -12.01
C ALA A 64 -15.70 -4.35 -11.57
N GLU A 65 -16.41 -3.23 -11.71
CA GLU A 65 -15.91 -1.90 -11.34
C GLU A 65 -15.73 -1.78 -9.83
N LYS A 66 -16.69 -2.26 -9.05
CA LYS A 66 -16.60 -2.29 -7.59
C LYS A 66 -15.50 -3.22 -7.10
N MET A 67 -15.31 -4.36 -7.74
CA MET A 67 -14.19 -5.27 -7.43
C MET A 67 -12.85 -4.61 -7.72
N VAL A 68 -12.69 -3.97 -8.88
CA VAL A 68 -11.47 -3.20 -9.22
C VAL A 68 -11.23 -2.13 -8.17
N ARG A 69 -12.25 -1.32 -7.84
CA ARG A 69 -12.14 -0.26 -6.83
C ARG A 69 -11.74 -0.83 -5.47
N PHE A 70 -12.36 -1.93 -5.05
CA PHE A 70 -12.01 -2.62 -3.81
C PHE A 70 -10.54 -3.03 -3.79
N VAL A 71 -10.05 -3.69 -4.83
CA VAL A 71 -8.64 -4.11 -4.93
C VAL A 71 -7.72 -2.89 -4.93
N ARG A 72 -8.01 -1.85 -5.72
CA ARG A 72 -7.19 -0.64 -5.82
C ARG A 72 -7.08 0.14 -4.51
N MET A 73 -8.18 0.24 -3.77
CA MET A 73 -8.23 0.95 -2.49
C MET A 73 -7.56 0.17 -1.37
N ASN A 74 -7.54 -1.16 -1.50
CA ASN A 74 -7.08 -2.04 -0.44
C ASN A 74 -5.76 -2.75 -0.76
N GLU A 75 -5.18 -2.70 -1.95
CA GLU A 75 -3.86 -3.31 -2.15
C GLU A 75 -2.79 -2.51 -1.39
N LEU A 76 -1.88 -3.23 -0.74
CA LEU A 76 -0.66 -2.66 -0.19
C LEU A 76 0.54 -3.47 -0.66
N ARG A 77 1.55 -2.75 -1.14
CA ARG A 77 2.83 -3.29 -1.62
C ARG A 77 3.91 -3.02 -0.57
N LEU A 78 5.07 -3.67 -0.74
CA LEU A 78 6.25 -3.42 0.08
C LEU A 78 6.58 -1.92 0.16
N VAL A 79 6.48 -1.23 -0.97
CA VAL A 79 6.43 0.24 -1.03
C VAL A 79 5.17 0.62 -1.77
N THR A 80 4.24 1.28 -1.08
CA THR A 80 2.97 1.72 -1.64
C THR A 80 3.04 3.20 -1.99
N GLU A 81 2.66 3.57 -3.21
CA GLU A 81 2.55 4.98 -3.57
C GLU A 81 1.27 5.58 -2.96
N TYR A 82 1.42 6.70 -2.27
CA TYR A 82 0.31 7.46 -1.70
C TYR A 82 -0.33 8.36 -2.74
N ASN A 83 -1.63 8.14 -2.95
CA ASN A 83 -2.50 8.97 -3.77
C ASN A 83 -3.95 8.86 -3.23
N PRO A 84 -4.92 9.62 -3.76
CA PRO A 84 -6.30 9.58 -3.25
C PRO A 84 -6.97 8.19 -3.28
N VAL A 85 -6.54 7.28 -4.16
CA VAL A 85 -7.09 5.92 -4.26
C VAL A 85 -6.51 5.02 -3.17
N THR A 86 -5.18 5.03 -3.01
CA THR A 86 -4.46 4.15 -2.07
C THR A 86 -4.49 4.66 -0.63
N ALA A 87 -4.86 5.93 -0.42
CA ALA A 87 -4.93 6.54 0.92
C ALA A 87 -5.80 5.74 1.89
N VAL A 88 -6.91 5.16 1.43
CA VAL A 88 -7.80 4.32 2.26
C VAL A 88 -7.04 3.11 2.81
N GLY A 89 -6.40 2.32 1.93
CA GLY A 89 -5.64 1.14 2.35
C GLY A 89 -4.47 1.47 3.26
N VAL A 90 -3.75 2.56 2.99
CA VAL A 90 -2.63 3.03 3.82
C VAL A 90 -3.10 3.40 5.24
N MET A 91 -4.20 4.15 5.35
CA MET A 91 -4.74 4.57 6.65
C MET A 91 -5.41 3.42 7.42
N GLN A 92 -5.83 2.37 6.73
CA GLN A 92 -6.45 1.18 7.33
C GLN A 92 -5.45 0.05 7.63
N SER A 93 -4.16 0.23 7.36
CA SER A 93 -3.16 -0.80 7.65
C SER A 93 -3.01 -1.02 9.15
N ASP A 94 -2.77 -2.28 9.54
CA ASP A 94 -2.48 -2.63 10.93
C ASP A 94 -1.08 -2.15 11.37
N LEU A 95 -0.21 -1.80 10.41
CA LEU A 95 1.07 -1.17 10.70
C LEU A 95 0.87 0.31 11.02
N GLN A 96 1.02 0.63 12.31
CA GLN A 96 0.83 1.98 12.85
C GLN A 96 2.00 2.93 12.55
N LEU A 97 3.20 2.39 12.30
CA LEU A 97 4.38 3.16 11.95
C LEU A 97 4.53 3.26 10.44
N HIS A 98 4.57 4.49 9.93
CA HIS A 98 4.66 4.79 8.50
C HIS A 98 5.95 5.54 8.22
N LEU A 99 6.76 5.06 7.29
CA LEU A 99 7.89 5.80 6.74
C LEU A 99 7.52 6.28 5.34
N LEU A 100 7.54 7.59 5.11
CA LEU A 100 7.32 8.20 3.81
C LEU A 100 8.66 8.61 3.19
N LEU A 101 8.89 8.23 1.93
CA LEU A 101 9.85 8.90 1.05
C LEU A 101 9.10 9.95 0.23
N ILE A 102 9.33 11.21 0.54
CA ILE A 102 8.75 12.35 -0.16
C ILE A 102 9.76 12.83 -1.19
N THR A 103 9.46 12.65 -2.48
CA THR A 103 10.42 12.94 -3.56
C THR A 103 9.72 13.36 -4.84
N ASP A 104 10.46 14.07 -5.68
CA ASP A 104 10.14 14.24 -7.09
C ASP A 104 10.35 12.90 -7.82
N LYS A 105 9.26 12.31 -8.34
CA LYS A 105 9.30 11.08 -9.15
C LYS A 105 9.90 11.27 -10.55
N MET A 106 9.88 12.48 -11.08
CA MET A 106 10.45 12.82 -12.40
C MET A 106 11.97 13.03 -12.34
N SER A 107 12.54 13.12 -11.14
CA SER A 107 13.99 13.25 -10.95
C SER A 107 14.74 12.06 -11.57
N PRO A 108 15.85 12.28 -12.30
CA PRO A 108 16.65 11.19 -12.88
C PRO A 108 17.26 10.28 -11.80
N LYS A 109 17.38 10.75 -10.56
CA LYS A 109 17.84 9.96 -9.40
C LYS A 109 16.76 9.05 -8.82
N HIS A 110 15.49 9.21 -9.23
CA HIS A 110 14.36 8.48 -8.66
C HIS A 110 14.50 6.94 -8.75
N PRO A 111 14.92 6.34 -9.89
CA PRO A 111 15.07 4.88 -9.97
C PRO A 111 16.05 4.31 -8.93
N GLU A 112 17.21 4.95 -8.76
CA GLU A 112 18.21 4.51 -7.79
C GLU A 112 17.73 4.69 -6.35
N ARG A 113 17.10 5.84 -6.05
CA ARG A 113 16.48 6.10 -4.73
C ARG A 113 15.47 5.02 -4.39
N MET A 114 14.59 4.66 -5.33
CA MET A 114 13.58 3.61 -5.12
C MET A 114 14.20 2.23 -4.95
N ARG A 115 15.31 1.91 -5.61
CA ARG A 115 16.05 0.65 -5.40
C ARG A 115 16.52 0.55 -3.94
N LYS A 116 17.18 1.59 -3.43
CA LYS A 116 17.70 1.64 -2.06
C LYS A 116 16.56 1.67 -1.03
N TYR A 117 15.51 2.45 -1.30
CA TYR A 117 14.35 2.54 -0.42
C TYR A 117 13.60 1.20 -0.29
N ARG A 118 13.44 0.45 -1.38
CA ARG A 118 12.89 -0.91 -1.34
C ARG A 118 13.78 -1.89 -0.59
N ALA A 119 15.10 -1.81 -0.78
CA ALA A 119 16.03 -2.65 -0.03
C ALA A 119 15.93 -2.40 1.48
N ALA A 120 15.77 -1.15 1.90
CA ALA A 120 15.51 -0.82 3.30
C ALA A 120 14.14 -1.32 3.79
N ALA A 121 13.10 -1.24 2.95
CA ALA A 121 11.74 -1.70 3.29
C ALA A 121 11.71 -3.19 3.69
N GLU A 122 12.50 -4.04 3.03
CA GLU A 122 12.58 -5.47 3.37
C GLU A 122 13.05 -5.71 4.82
N LEU A 123 13.91 -4.84 5.36
CA LEU A 123 14.43 -4.95 6.73
C LEU A 123 13.37 -4.68 7.80
N PHE A 124 12.30 -3.96 7.44
CA PHE A 124 11.24 -3.52 8.34
C PHE A 124 9.87 -4.10 7.99
N LYS A 125 9.83 -5.12 7.15
CA LYS A 125 8.59 -5.79 6.75
C LYS A 125 7.80 -6.28 7.98
N GLY A 126 6.50 -6.02 7.99
CA GLY A 126 5.62 -6.32 9.13
C GLY A 126 5.84 -5.44 10.36
N LYS A 127 6.65 -4.38 10.27
CA LYS A 127 6.90 -3.44 11.39
C LYS A 127 6.62 -1.99 11.01
N ILE A 128 7.06 -1.58 9.83
CA ILE A 128 6.89 -0.21 9.32
C ILE A 128 6.31 -0.29 7.91
N LEU A 129 5.26 0.48 7.64
CA LEU A 129 4.70 0.64 6.31
C LEU A 129 5.53 1.65 5.52
N PHE A 130 6.09 1.24 4.38
CA PHE A 130 6.89 2.11 3.52
C PHE A 130 6.01 2.72 2.42
N ILE A 131 6.07 4.04 2.32
CA ILE A 131 5.17 4.84 1.48
C ILE A 131 6.00 5.75 0.57
N LEU A 132 5.70 5.74 -0.73
CA LEU A 132 6.23 6.74 -1.66
C LEU A 132 5.22 7.88 -1.80
N LEU A 133 5.66 9.12 -1.63
CA LEU A 133 4.83 10.29 -1.86
C LEU A 133 5.45 11.18 -2.95
N ASP A 134 4.77 11.27 -4.09
CA ASP A 134 5.19 12.13 -5.19
C ASP A 134 4.91 13.59 -4.88
N SER A 135 5.96 14.41 -4.86
CA SER A 135 5.84 15.86 -4.63
C SER A 135 5.29 16.64 -5.82
N ASN A 136 5.19 16.01 -6.99
CA ASN A 136 4.60 16.63 -8.18
C ASN A 136 3.08 16.58 -8.19
N LEU A 137 2.47 15.68 -7.41
CA LEU A 137 1.02 15.58 -7.32
C LEU A 137 0.47 16.67 -6.39
N LYS A 138 -0.36 17.56 -6.94
CA LYS A 138 -1.00 18.65 -6.18
C LYS A 138 -1.82 18.15 -4.99
N SER A 139 -2.45 16.98 -5.11
CA SER A 139 -3.19 16.33 -4.01
C SER A 139 -2.33 16.03 -2.79
N ASN A 140 -1.00 15.96 -2.95
CA ASN A 140 -0.07 15.61 -1.89
C ASN A 140 0.50 16.84 -1.17
N GLU A 141 0.23 18.07 -1.63
CA GLU A 141 0.75 19.32 -1.02
C GLU A 141 0.36 19.46 0.46
N ARG A 142 -0.86 19.03 0.82
CA ARG A 142 -1.31 19.01 2.22
C ARG A 142 -0.49 18.07 3.08
N VAL A 143 -0.13 16.89 2.57
CA VAL A 143 0.68 15.91 3.31
C VAL A 143 2.11 16.41 3.47
N VAL A 144 2.70 17.01 2.43
CA VAL A 144 4.04 17.64 2.54
C VAL A 144 4.04 18.74 3.62
N SER A 145 2.98 19.55 3.66
CA SER A 145 2.80 20.62 4.64
C SER A 145 2.57 20.10 6.07
N PHE A 146 1.86 18.97 6.22
CA PHE A 146 1.68 18.30 7.51
C PHE A 146 3.01 17.93 8.16
N PHE A 147 3.97 17.43 7.36
CA PHE A 147 5.35 17.17 7.78
C PHE A 147 6.24 18.42 7.86
N LYS A 148 5.66 19.62 7.73
CA LYS A 148 6.34 20.93 7.80
C LYS A 148 7.51 21.06 6.80
N LEU A 149 7.45 20.32 5.69
CA LEU A 149 8.47 20.33 4.64
C LEU A 149 8.14 21.35 3.55
N LYS A 150 9.18 21.93 2.95
CA LYS A 150 9.10 22.72 1.71
C LYS A 150 9.64 21.91 0.53
N LYS A 151 9.21 22.23 -0.70
CA LYS A 151 9.74 21.58 -1.92
C LYS A 151 11.26 21.65 -2.04
N SER A 152 11.89 22.74 -1.57
CA SER A 152 13.34 22.91 -1.55
C SER A 152 14.08 21.98 -0.60
N GLN A 153 13.38 21.31 0.32
CA GLN A 153 13.95 20.37 1.29
C GLN A 153 13.80 18.91 0.85
N LEU A 154 13.29 18.67 -0.37
CA LEU A 154 13.08 17.35 -0.94
C LEU A 154 14.30 16.89 -1.76
N PRO A 155 14.61 15.59 -1.79
CA PRO A 155 13.85 14.50 -1.16
C PRO A 155 14.01 14.47 0.38
N ALA A 156 13.01 13.94 1.06
CA ALA A 156 13.01 13.80 2.51
C ALA A 156 12.37 12.48 2.96
N LEU A 157 12.77 12.00 4.14
CA LEU A 157 12.07 10.97 4.88
C LEU A 157 11.19 11.63 5.94
N ALA A 158 9.99 11.12 6.11
CA ALA A 158 9.15 11.44 7.24
C ALA A 158 8.68 10.13 7.90
N LEU A 159 8.98 9.97 9.18
CA LEU A 159 8.52 8.84 9.98
C LEU A 159 7.38 9.32 10.85
N PHE A 160 6.29 8.57 10.87
CA PHE A 160 5.01 8.94 11.46
C PHE A 160 4.45 7.76 12.24
N ASN A 161 4.01 8.00 13.47
CA ASN A 161 3.23 7.06 14.25
C ASN A 161 1.76 7.48 14.20
N ALA A 162 0.92 6.68 13.55
CA ALA A 162 -0.47 7.04 13.29
C ALA A 162 -1.34 7.27 14.55
N PRO A 163 -1.20 6.49 15.65
CA PRO A 163 -2.06 6.65 16.81
C PRO A 163 -1.85 7.94 17.62
N ASP A 164 -0.62 8.43 17.72
CA ASP A 164 -0.27 9.60 18.56
C ASP A 164 0.27 10.80 17.76
N GLU A 165 0.30 10.67 16.43
CA GLU A 165 0.82 11.64 15.47
C GLU A 165 2.28 12.07 15.72
N LYS A 166 3.05 11.29 16.51
CA LYS A 166 4.48 11.54 16.70
C LYS A 166 5.17 11.39 15.35
N GLN A 167 5.98 12.38 15.00
CA GLN A 167 6.68 12.42 13.72
C GLN A 167 8.12 12.89 13.88
N ASP A 168 8.98 12.40 13.00
CA ASP A 168 10.34 12.88 12.79
C ASP A 168 10.59 13.02 11.28
N VAL A 169 11.42 13.98 10.89
CA VAL A 169 11.65 14.33 9.49
C VAL A 169 13.14 14.53 9.23
N MET A 170 13.61 13.97 8.12
CA MET A 170 15.00 14.10 7.68
C MET A 170 15.06 14.46 6.20
N SER A 171 15.57 15.64 5.87
CA SER A 171 15.97 15.96 4.50
C SER A 171 17.16 15.11 4.06
N LEU A 172 17.16 14.70 2.80
CA LEU A 172 18.18 13.84 2.23
C LEU A 172 18.87 14.52 1.05
N GLU A 173 20.20 14.52 1.07
CA GLU A 173 20.99 14.72 -0.15
C GLU A 173 20.94 13.46 -1.02
N GLU A 174 21.10 12.30 -0.38
CA GLU A 174 21.07 10.99 -1.01
C GLU A 174 20.36 9.96 -0.12
N VAL A 175 19.66 9.03 -0.77
CA VAL A 175 19.05 7.87 -0.11
C VAL A 175 20.09 6.77 0.00
N SER A 176 20.27 6.19 1.19
CA SER A 176 21.01 4.94 1.41
C SER A 176 20.23 4.04 2.37
N VAL A 177 20.52 2.73 2.36
CA VAL A 177 19.84 1.76 3.22
C VAL A 177 20.20 2.02 4.68
N GLU A 178 21.47 2.29 4.95
CA GLU A 178 22.01 2.55 6.29
C GLU A 178 21.36 3.80 6.89
N ARG A 179 21.25 4.90 6.12
CA ARG A 179 20.63 6.14 6.62
C ARG A 179 19.15 5.95 6.96
N ILE A 180 18.41 5.19 6.15
CA ILE A 180 17.01 4.85 6.45
C ILE A 180 16.93 4.01 7.72
N GLN A 181 17.77 2.98 7.83
CA GLN A 181 17.79 2.09 8.96
C GLN A 181 18.12 2.84 10.26
N ASP A 182 19.13 3.69 10.25
CA ASP A 182 19.51 4.53 11.39
C ASP A 182 18.37 5.47 11.78
N PHE A 183 17.71 6.09 10.80
CA PHE A 183 16.59 6.99 11.04
C PHE A 183 15.42 6.26 11.72
N CYS A 184 15.00 5.11 11.19
CA CYS A 184 13.97 4.28 11.79
C CYS A 184 14.35 3.81 13.20
N ASN A 185 15.57 3.31 13.39
CA ASN A 185 16.03 2.80 14.68
C ASN A 185 16.12 3.88 15.75
N ARG A 186 16.41 5.14 15.40
CA ARG A 186 16.40 6.24 16.36
C ARG A 186 15.00 6.59 16.85
N PHE A 187 14.00 6.48 15.98
CA PHE A 187 12.60 6.78 16.34
C PHE A 187 11.94 5.69 17.17
N LEU A 188 12.35 4.42 16.94
CA LEU A 188 11.87 3.24 17.67
C LEU A 188 12.44 3.10 19.09
N LYS A 189 13.47 3.89 19.44
CA LYS A 189 14.01 3.97 20.79
C LYS A 189 13.17 4.91 21.65
#